data_AF-A0A9D6C2C4-F1
#
_entry.id   AF-A0A9D6C2C4-F1
#
_cell.length_a   1.000
_cell.length_b   1.000
_cell.length_c   1.000
_cell.angle_alpha   90.00
_cell.angle_beta   90.00
_cell.angle_gamma   90.00
#
_symmetry.space_group_name_H-M   'P 1'
#
loop_
_entity.id
_entity.type
_entity.pdbx_description
1 polymer ?
#
loop_
_entity_poly.entity_id
_entity_poly.type
_entity_poly.pdbx_seq_one_letter_code
_entity_poly.pdbx_strand_id
1 'polypeptide(L)'
;MAKVGEIFSFELKQFRLAYGLNRSEAARLLGVGPTTLTRWEDGKTVPQTATIWRVINAIENQDLRNALDPKAIVQLTSVFSDLARSLNLPQVQSREQRALKLERDLSGTILRAAQTDFRYADSAKAIEPIPFSEDLALFRNQSLDDIRNLLDSLSRSAIEIIPDIEAANINSRYLSRYLRSYSEECRAATPNPRFLQSRGEIIRNALNSQDIVSALNIWDTNSLANFVDTHNELMRRYFGEALVAAREVDTASADEGILAKAPDLIASAIRDLNGHNKRAGVGEGKIDTRIIGILWDVEAEIKDTLELSDKTNDPQQVSAIRRRALLSVKHSGIFIGRLLYRILGFAITNGGNLFGLAQIAEIARPGSIRAVYDVFVAFIPALPKLPF
;
A
#
# COMPACT_ATOMS: atom_id res chain seq x y z
N MET A 1 0.02 -29.95 -31.51
CA MET A 1 0.01 -28.48 -31.67
C MET A 1 -0.57 -28.01 -33.00
N ALA A 2 -0.26 -28.64 -34.15
CA ALA A 2 -0.79 -28.23 -35.46
C ALA A 2 -2.32 -28.02 -35.49
N LYS A 3 -3.08 -28.98 -34.94
CA LYS A 3 -4.56 -28.93 -34.91
C LYS A 3 -5.15 -27.75 -34.12
N VAL A 4 -4.43 -27.25 -33.10
CA VAL A 4 -4.89 -26.10 -32.28
C VAL A 4 -4.74 -24.79 -33.05
N GLY A 5 -3.59 -24.61 -33.71
CA GLY A 5 -3.33 -23.42 -34.52
C GLY A 5 -4.29 -23.30 -35.71
N GLU A 6 -4.66 -24.43 -36.31
CA GLU A 6 -5.62 -24.50 -37.42
C GLU A 6 -7.05 -24.12 -37.01
N ILE A 7 -7.51 -24.57 -35.85
CA ILE A 7 -8.85 -24.20 -35.34
C ILE A 7 -8.88 -22.70 -35.04
N PHE A 8 -7.89 -22.18 -34.32
CA PHE A 8 -7.80 -20.76 -34.01
C PHE A 8 -7.72 -19.88 -35.25
N SER A 9 -6.88 -20.24 -36.24
CA SER A 9 -6.72 -19.46 -37.46
C SER A 9 -8.02 -19.38 -38.26
N PHE A 10 -8.74 -20.50 -38.35
CA PHE A 10 -10.04 -20.59 -38.98
C PHE A 10 -11.07 -19.73 -38.25
N GLU A 11 -11.23 -19.90 -36.94
CA GLU A 11 -12.22 -19.18 -36.14
C GLU A 11 -11.98 -17.65 -36.14
N LEU A 12 -10.73 -17.22 -36.04
CA LEU A 12 -10.37 -15.79 -36.10
C LEU A 12 -10.71 -15.19 -37.46
N LYS A 13 -10.42 -15.92 -38.55
CA LYS A 13 -10.75 -15.50 -39.91
C LYS A 13 -12.27 -15.44 -40.12
N GLN A 14 -13.01 -16.43 -39.62
CA GLN A 14 -14.47 -16.46 -39.69
C GLN A 14 -15.09 -15.29 -38.92
N PHE A 15 -14.61 -15.04 -37.71
CA PHE A 15 -15.00 -13.85 -36.94
C PHE A 15 -14.81 -12.59 -37.77
N ARG A 16 -13.60 -12.36 -38.31
CA ARG A 16 -13.32 -11.15 -39.08
C ARG A 16 -14.29 -10.97 -40.26
N LEU A 17 -14.52 -12.04 -41.03
CA LEU A 17 -15.40 -12.00 -42.20
C LEU A 17 -16.86 -11.77 -41.81
N ALA A 18 -17.34 -12.40 -40.73
CA ALA A 18 -18.73 -12.28 -40.28
C ALA A 18 -19.10 -10.84 -39.88
N TYR A 19 -18.14 -10.07 -39.35
CA TYR A 19 -18.34 -8.67 -38.97
C TYR A 19 -17.87 -7.67 -40.04
N GLY A 20 -17.59 -8.13 -41.27
CA GLY A 20 -17.24 -7.26 -42.39
C GLY A 20 -15.92 -6.50 -42.23
N LEU A 21 -15.05 -6.96 -41.34
CA LEU A 21 -13.78 -6.28 -41.04
C LEU A 21 -12.73 -6.63 -42.09
N ASN A 22 -12.02 -5.62 -42.60
CA ASN A 22 -10.80 -5.90 -43.36
C ASN A 22 -9.63 -6.25 -42.40
N ARG A 23 -8.54 -6.79 -42.94
CA ARG A 23 -7.39 -7.23 -42.12
C ARG A 23 -6.74 -6.07 -41.35
N SER A 24 -6.70 -4.88 -41.92
CA SER A 24 -6.12 -3.70 -41.26
C SER A 24 -6.99 -3.23 -40.09
N GLU A 25 -8.31 -3.24 -40.25
CA GLU A 25 -9.27 -2.90 -39.20
C GLU A 25 -9.21 -3.91 -38.06
N ALA A 26 -9.26 -5.21 -38.36
CA ALA A 26 -9.15 -6.26 -37.36
C ALA A 26 -7.78 -6.25 -36.66
N ALA A 27 -6.69 -5.95 -37.37
CA ALA A 27 -5.37 -5.84 -36.74
C ALA A 27 -5.31 -4.67 -35.77
N ARG A 28 -5.85 -3.51 -36.17
CA ARG A 28 -5.99 -2.33 -35.31
C ARG A 28 -6.86 -2.62 -34.09
N LEU A 29 -8.00 -3.28 -34.29
CA LEU A 29 -8.93 -3.72 -33.25
C LEU A 29 -8.22 -4.60 -32.20
N LEU A 30 -7.37 -5.52 -32.64
CA LEU A 30 -6.63 -6.46 -31.79
C LEU A 30 -5.32 -5.88 -31.24
N GLY A 31 -4.94 -4.65 -31.60
CA GLY A 31 -3.68 -4.03 -31.18
C GLY A 31 -2.44 -4.74 -31.72
N VAL A 32 -2.50 -5.29 -32.94
CA VAL A 32 -1.38 -5.98 -33.61
C VAL A 32 -1.12 -5.44 -35.01
N GLY A 33 0.04 -5.75 -35.57
CA GLY A 33 0.35 -5.39 -36.97
C GLY A 33 -0.47 -6.21 -37.97
N PRO A 34 -0.85 -5.66 -39.15
CA PRO A 34 -1.60 -6.38 -40.19
C PRO A 34 -0.92 -7.68 -40.67
N THR A 35 0.42 -7.67 -40.75
CA THR A 35 1.22 -8.86 -41.10
C THR A 35 1.12 -9.94 -40.03
N THR A 36 1.07 -9.56 -38.76
CA THR A 36 0.90 -10.49 -37.63
C THR A 36 -0.47 -11.16 -37.71
N LEU A 37 -1.54 -10.38 -37.90
CA LEU A 37 -2.88 -10.93 -38.06
C LEU A 37 -2.96 -11.87 -39.27
N THR A 38 -2.36 -11.49 -40.40
CA THR A 38 -2.33 -12.35 -41.60
C THR A 38 -1.66 -13.70 -41.31
N ARG A 39 -0.53 -13.70 -40.60
CA ARG A 39 0.16 -14.96 -40.23
C ARG A 39 -0.68 -15.81 -39.27
N TRP A 40 -1.48 -15.20 -38.40
CA TRP A 40 -2.41 -15.91 -37.53
C TRP A 40 -3.56 -16.53 -38.32
N GLU A 41 -4.22 -15.77 -39.19
CA GLU A 41 -5.32 -16.28 -40.04
C GLU A 41 -4.87 -17.35 -41.03
N ASP A 42 -3.62 -17.28 -41.50
CA ASP A 42 -3.03 -18.28 -42.40
C ASP A 42 -2.51 -19.52 -41.64
N GLY A 43 -2.61 -19.55 -40.30
CA GLY A 43 -2.11 -20.64 -39.47
C GLY A 43 -0.58 -20.75 -39.41
N LYS A 44 0.16 -19.76 -39.92
CA LYS A 44 1.64 -19.76 -39.95
C LYS A 44 2.25 -19.55 -38.57
N THR A 45 1.58 -18.78 -37.72
CA THR A 45 1.99 -18.55 -36.33
C THR A 45 0.78 -18.50 -35.42
N VAL A 46 0.95 -18.88 -34.15
CA VAL A 46 -0.03 -18.61 -33.09
C VAL A 46 0.42 -17.40 -32.26
N PRO A 47 -0.51 -16.64 -31.66
CA PRO A 47 -0.15 -15.57 -30.73
C PRO A 47 0.64 -16.13 -29.54
N GLN A 48 1.66 -15.39 -29.09
CA GLN A 48 2.36 -15.71 -27.85
C GLN A 48 1.46 -15.47 -26.64
N THR A 49 1.72 -16.15 -25.52
CA THR A 49 0.98 -16.00 -24.24
C THR A 49 0.71 -14.53 -23.87
N ALA A 50 1.74 -13.68 -23.88
CA ALA A 50 1.59 -12.26 -23.57
C ALA A 50 0.65 -11.52 -24.55
N THR A 51 0.65 -11.94 -25.82
CA THR A 51 -0.21 -11.33 -26.85
C THR A 51 -1.67 -11.79 -26.73
N ILE A 52 -1.92 -13.08 -26.43
CA ILE A 52 -3.27 -13.61 -26.17
C ILE A 52 -3.94 -12.79 -25.06
N TRP A 53 -3.23 -12.56 -23.97
CA TRP A 53 -3.73 -11.80 -22.83
C TRP A 53 -3.91 -10.31 -23.12
N ARG A 54 -3.01 -9.72 -23.89
CA ARG A 54 -3.17 -8.33 -24.33
C ARG A 54 -4.43 -8.16 -25.17
N VAL A 55 -4.73 -9.10 -26.06
CA VAL A 55 -5.95 -9.07 -26.87
C VAL A 55 -7.19 -9.25 -26.01
N ILE A 56 -7.23 -10.24 -25.12
CA ILE A 56 -8.38 -10.45 -24.21
C ILE A 56 -8.65 -9.19 -23.36
N ASN A 57 -7.60 -8.61 -22.76
CA ASN A 57 -7.74 -7.38 -21.98
C ASN A 57 -8.20 -6.17 -22.82
N ALA A 58 -7.79 -6.11 -24.09
CA ALA A 58 -8.25 -5.06 -25.00
C ALA A 58 -9.75 -5.23 -25.29
N ILE A 59 -10.21 -6.45 -25.55
CA ILE A 59 -11.63 -6.76 -25.80
C ILE A 59 -12.51 -6.38 -24.60
N GLU A 60 -12.00 -6.54 -23.38
CA GLU A 60 -12.70 -6.11 -22.17
C GLU A 60 -12.78 -4.58 -21.99
N ASN A 61 -11.95 -3.80 -22.69
CA ASN A 61 -11.90 -2.34 -22.57
C ASN A 61 -13.14 -1.66 -23.20
N GLN A 62 -13.56 -0.53 -22.61
CA GLN A 62 -14.78 0.20 -22.98
C GLN A 62 -14.79 0.68 -24.43
N ASP A 63 -13.62 1.07 -24.96
CA ASP A 63 -13.50 1.57 -26.33
C ASP A 63 -13.86 0.51 -27.38
N LEU A 64 -13.43 -0.73 -27.14
CA LEU A 64 -13.75 -1.89 -27.99
C LEU A 64 -15.22 -2.31 -27.83
N ARG A 65 -15.75 -2.18 -26.59
CA ARG A 65 -17.18 -2.38 -26.31
C ARG A 65 -18.08 -1.39 -27.04
N ASN A 66 -17.59 -0.19 -27.31
CA ASN A 66 -18.33 0.81 -28.06
C ASN A 66 -18.23 0.62 -29.59
N ALA A 67 -17.16 -0.02 -30.07
CA ALA A 67 -16.88 -0.19 -31.49
C ALA A 67 -17.48 -1.47 -32.10
N LEU A 68 -17.83 -2.46 -31.28
CA LEU A 68 -18.35 -3.76 -31.70
C LEU A 68 -19.70 -4.04 -31.04
N ASP A 69 -20.53 -4.84 -31.72
CA ASP A 69 -21.73 -5.39 -31.09
C ASP A 69 -21.34 -6.34 -29.92
N PRO A 70 -22.13 -6.38 -28.83
CA PRO A 70 -21.89 -7.29 -27.71
C PRO A 70 -21.71 -8.76 -28.10
N LYS A 71 -22.40 -9.27 -29.14
CA LYS A 71 -22.21 -10.66 -29.60
C LYS A 71 -20.84 -10.86 -30.24
N ALA A 72 -20.36 -9.90 -31.02
CA ALA A 72 -19.00 -9.91 -31.56
C ALA A 72 -17.94 -10.03 -30.46
N ILE A 73 -18.12 -9.30 -29.36
CA ILE A 73 -17.21 -9.31 -28.22
C ILE A 73 -17.19 -10.67 -27.54
N VAL A 74 -18.35 -11.29 -27.35
CA VAL A 74 -18.46 -12.64 -26.77
C VAL A 74 -17.76 -13.66 -27.66
N GLN A 75 -18.01 -13.60 -28.98
CA GLN A 75 -17.40 -14.52 -29.94
C GLN A 75 -15.88 -14.34 -30.04
N LEU A 76 -15.39 -13.11 -30.08
CA LEU A 76 -13.96 -12.85 -30.13
C LEU A 76 -13.26 -13.29 -28.83
N THR A 77 -13.90 -13.01 -27.69
CA THR A 77 -13.41 -13.48 -26.38
C THR A 77 -13.35 -15.00 -26.32
N SER A 78 -14.33 -15.71 -26.89
CA SER A 78 -14.33 -17.17 -26.88
C SER A 78 -13.15 -17.73 -27.69
N VAL A 79 -12.92 -17.23 -28.91
CA VAL A 79 -11.80 -17.68 -29.77
C VAL A 79 -10.45 -17.58 -29.06
N PHE A 80 -10.16 -16.44 -28.43
CA PHE A 80 -8.90 -16.26 -27.70
C PHE A 80 -8.85 -17.07 -26.39
N SER A 81 -10.00 -17.27 -25.74
CA SER A 81 -10.08 -18.07 -24.49
C SER A 81 -9.95 -19.58 -24.75
N ASP A 82 -10.51 -20.07 -25.85
CA ASP A 82 -10.37 -21.45 -26.31
C ASP A 82 -8.93 -21.74 -26.72
N LEU A 83 -8.29 -20.81 -27.45
CA LEU A 83 -6.86 -20.88 -27.73
C LEU A 83 -6.05 -20.94 -26.42
N ALA A 84 -6.33 -20.06 -25.45
CA ALA A 84 -5.61 -20.06 -24.18
C ALA A 84 -5.75 -21.39 -23.42
N ARG A 85 -6.97 -21.93 -23.36
CA ARG A 85 -7.25 -23.25 -22.75
C ARG A 85 -6.50 -24.38 -23.46
N SER A 86 -6.50 -24.39 -24.79
CA SER A 86 -5.83 -25.44 -25.58
C SER A 86 -4.30 -25.43 -25.44
N LEU A 87 -3.72 -24.28 -25.09
CA LEU A 87 -2.30 -24.11 -24.81
C LEU A 87 -1.93 -24.39 -23.34
N ASN A 88 -2.90 -24.85 -22.52
CA ASN A 88 -2.77 -24.98 -21.06
C ASN A 88 -2.24 -23.71 -20.40
N LEU A 89 -2.60 -22.54 -20.95
CA LEU A 89 -2.26 -21.28 -20.30
C LEU A 89 -3.11 -21.15 -19.03
N PRO A 90 -2.52 -20.72 -17.91
CA PRO A 90 -3.30 -20.42 -16.71
C PRO A 90 -4.40 -19.43 -17.10
N GLN A 91 -5.66 -19.67 -16.71
CA GLN A 91 -6.78 -18.77 -17.06
C GLN A 91 -6.37 -17.32 -16.84
N VAL A 92 -6.74 -16.42 -17.77
CA VAL A 92 -6.57 -14.99 -17.50
C VAL A 92 -7.35 -14.74 -16.25
N GLN A 93 -6.61 -14.45 -15.20
CA GLN A 93 -7.20 -13.84 -14.06
C GLN A 93 -7.78 -12.54 -14.61
N SER A 94 -9.11 -12.45 -14.63
CA SER A 94 -9.81 -11.19 -14.88
C SER A 94 -9.19 -10.10 -13.99
N ARG A 95 -9.36 -8.83 -14.33
CA ARG A 95 -8.88 -7.74 -13.46
C ARG A 95 -9.31 -7.95 -12.01
N GLU A 96 -10.55 -8.41 -11.81
CA GLU A 96 -11.10 -8.80 -10.51
C GLU A 96 -10.36 -9.99 -9.91
N GLN A 97 -10.10 -11.07 -10.64
CA GLN A 97 -9.35 -12.23 -10.11
C GLN A 97 -7.89 -11.89 -9.77
N ARG A 98 -7.25 -10.97 -10.50
CA ARG A 98 -5.90 -10.50 -10.16
C ARG A 98 -5.91 -9.63 -8.91
N ALA A 99 -6.89 -8.74 -8.80
CA ALA A 99 -7.09 -7.93 -7.60
C ALA A 99 -7.38 -8.85 -6.41
N LEU A 100 -8.30 -9.81 -6.53
CA LEU A 100 -8.60 -10.79 -5.49
C LEU A 100 -7.41 -11.66 -5.13
N LYS A 101 -6.60 -12.09 -6.10
CA LYS A 101 -5.36 -12.81 -5.83
C LYS A 101 -4.40 -11.94 -5.04
N LEU A 102 -4.17 -10.70 -5.47
CA LEU A 102 -3.31 -9.74 -4.78
C LEU A 102 -3.81 -9.51 -3.35
N GLU A 103 -5.12 -9.30 -3.16
CA GLU A 103 -5.72 -9.15 -1.83
C GLU A 103 -5.52 -10.37 -0.95
N ARG A 104 -5.71 -11.56 -1.52
CA ARG A 104 -5.50 -12.82 -0.79
C ARG A 104 -4.03 -13.00 -0.41
N ASP A 105 -3.13 -12.73 -1.33
CA ASP A 105 -1.69 -12.82 -1.12
C ASP A 105 -1.25 -11.81 -0.05
N LEU A 106 -1.78 -10.58 -0.10
CA LEU A 106 -1.57 -9.53 0.88
C LEU A 106 -2.12 -9.89 2.27
N SER A 107 -3.35 -10.41 2.33
CA SER A 107 -4.05 -10.79 3.58
C SER A 107 -3.43 -12.01 4.26
N GLY A 108 -2.74 -12.85 3.49
CA GLY A 108 -1.99 -14.01 4.01
C GLY A 108 -0.56 -13.68 4.48
N THR A 109 -0.13 -12.41 4.42
CA THR A 109 1.23 -12.00 4.78
C THR A 109 1.23 -11.02 5.96
N ILE A 110 2.40 -10.81 6.54
CA ILE A 110 2.62 -9.79 7.58
C ILE A 110 2.35 -8.36 7.09
N LEU A 111 2.24 -8.13 5.76
CA LEU A 111 1.86 -6.83 5.19
C LEU A 111 0.45 -6.40 5.61
N ARG A 112 -0.39 -7.33 6.05
CA ARG A 112 -1.68 -7.00 6.67
C ARG A 112 -1.56 -6.24 7.97
N ALA A 113 -0.37 -6.11 8.56
CA ALA A 113 -0.08 -5.32 9.74
C ALA A 113 0.48 -3.92 9.43
N ALA A 114 0.42 -3.48 8.16
CA ALA A 114 0.81 -2.13 7.78
C ALA A 114 -0.05 -1.08 8.49
N GLN A 115 0.52 0.09 8.74
CA GLN A 115 -0.19 1.20 9.40
C GLN A 115 -1.38 1.73 8.60
N THR A 116 -1.45 1.48 7.30
CA THR A 116 -2.56 1.88 6.45
C THR A 116 -2.61 0.98 5.23
N ASP A 117 -3.76 0.93 4.59
CA ASP A 117 -3.82 0.48 3.22
C ASP A 117 -3.75 1.68 2.27
N PHE A 118 -3.67 1.40 0.97
CA PHE A 118 -3.55 2.42 -0.06
C PHE A 118 -4.59 2.20 -1.13
N ARG A 119 -5.12 3.30 -1.68
CA ARG A 119 -5.94 3.28 -2.91
C ARG A 119 -5.40 4.28 -3.91
N TYR A 120 -5.66 4.02 -5.18
CA TYR A 120 -5.53 5.04 -6.21
C TYR A 120 -6.83 5.86 -6.29
N ALA A 121 -6.79 7.12 -5.90
CA ALA A 121 -7.90 8.05 -6.01
C ALA A 121 -7.88 8.70 -7.40
N ASP A 122 -8.81 8.27 -8.27
CA ASP A 122 -8.83 8.73 -9.66
C ASP A 122 -9.09 10.24 -9.79
N SER A 123 -9.87 10.83 -8.87
CA SER A 123 -10.14 12.27 -8.82
C SER A 123 -8.89 13.10 -8.51
N ALA A 124 -8.08 12.65 -7.55
CA ALA A 124 -6.82 13.30 -7.17
C ALA A 124 -5.64 12.87 -8.05
N LYS A 125 -5.83 11.82 -8.87
CA LYS A 125 -4.78 11.10 -9.61
C LYS A 125 -3.59 10.75 -8.69
N ALA A 126 -3.90 10.37 -7.46
CA ALA A 126 -2.92 10.17 -6.40
C ALA A 126 -3.14 8.84 -5.66
N ILE A 127 -2.07 8.30 -5.10
CA ILE A 127 -2.12 7.20 -4.15
C ILE A 127 -2.36 7.79 -2.77
N GLU A 128 -3.51 7.48 -2.18
CA GLU A 128 -3.93 7.98 -0.88
C GLU A 128 -3.89 6.84 0.16
N PRO A 129 -3.50 7.14 1.41
CA PRO A 129 -3.69 6.22 2.52
C PRO A 129 -5.19 6.10 2.82
N ILE A 130 -5.65 4.88 3.07
CA ILE A 130 -7.01 4.58 3.52
C ILE A 130 -7.01 3.59 4.68
N PRO A 131 -8.01 3.66 5.57
CA PRO A 131 -8.25 2.63 6.57
C PRO A 131 -8.49 1.27 5.88
N PHE A 132 -8.19 0.18 6.58
CA PHE A 132 -8.52 -1.16 6.08
C PHE A 132 -10.04 -1.38 6.08
N SER A 133 -10.54 -2.15 5.12
CA SER A 133 -11.97 -2.45 5.03
C SER A 133 -12.50 -3.21 6.24
N GLU A 134 -11.67 -4.08 6.79
CA GLU A 134 -11.94 -4.90 7.98
C GLU A 134 -12.07 -3.99 9.21
N ASP A 135 -11.14 -3.05 9.37
CA ASP A 135 -11.19 -2.03 10.41
C ASP A 135 -12.50 -1.21 10.30
N LEU A 136 -12.92 -0.85 9.08
CA LEU A 136 -14.17 -0.12 8.82
C LEU A 136 -15.43 -0.95 9.08
N ALA A 137 -15.38 -2.27 8.91
CA ALA A 137 -16.51 -3.15 9.18
C ALA A 137 -16.85 -3.18 10.68
N LEU A 138 -15.85 -3.03 11.56
CA LEU A 138 -16.04 -2.94 13.00
C LEU A 138 -16.89 -1.73 13.42
N PHE A 139 -16.79 -0.60 12.70
CA PHE A 139 -17.63 0.58 12.96
C PHE A 139 -19.10 0.35 12.63
N ARG A 140 -19.43 -0.57 11.71
CA ARG A 140 -20.82 -0.80 11.28
C ARG A 140 -21.66 -1.51 12.34
N ASN A 141 -21.02 -2.23 13.25
CA ASN A 141 -21.68 -3.05 14.27
C ASN A 141 -21.79 -2.36 15.64
N GLN A 142 -21.20 -1.17 15.80
CA GLN A 142 -21.20 -0.43 17.07
C GLN A 142 -21.93 0.91 16.91
N SER A 143 -22.35 1.52 18.02
CA SER A 143 -22.92 2.87 18.01
C SER A 143 -21.89 3.84 17.46
N LEU A 144 -22.13 4.38 16.26
CA LEU A 144 -21.26 5.36 15.64
C LEU A 144 -21.08 6.60 16.53
N ASP A 145 -22.07 6.90 17.37
CA ASP A 145 -22.03 8.05 18.27
C ASP A 145 -21.06 7.82 19.43
N ASP A 146 -20.95 6.61 19.97
CA ASP A 146 -19.99 6.31 21.05
C ASP A 146 -18.54 6.42 20.57
N ILE A 147 -18.27 5.92 19.37
CA ILE A 147 -16.95 6.03 18.74
C ILE A 147 -16.62 7.50 18.48
N ARG A 148 -17.55 8.27 17.91
CA ARG A 148 -17.37 9.70 17.65
C ARG A 148 -17.12 10.47 18.93
N ASN A 149 -17.87 10.20 19.99
CA ASN A 149 -17.68 10.84 21.29
C ASN A 149 -16.28 10.56 21.85
N LEU A 150 -15.78 9.33 21.72
CA LEU A 150 -14.41 8.98 22.14
C LEU A 150 -13.35 9.68 21.29
N LEU A 151 -13.51 9.69 19.97
CA LEU A 151 -12.59 10.37 19.06
C LEU A 151 -12.56 11.88 19.29
N ASP A 152 -13.72 12.50 19.52
CA ASP A 152 -13.82 13.92 19.87
C ASP A 152 -13.15 14.23 21.20
N SER A 153 -13.37 13.39 22.21
CA SER A 153 -12.73 13.51 23.53
C SER A 153 -11.21 13.41 23.41
N LEU A 154 -10.72 12.41 22.69
CA LEU A 154 -9.28 12.22 22.44
C LEU A 154 -8.67 13.35 21.63
N SER A 155 -9.39 13.87 20.62
CA SER A 155 -8.94 15.01 19.83
C SER A 155 -8.80 16.27 20.69
N ARG A 156 -9.78 16.56 21.55
CA ARG A 156 -9.71 17.72 22.45
C ARG A 156 -8.57 17.57 23.44
N SER A 157 -8.48 16.42 24.11
CA SER A 157 -7.42 16.13 25.06
C SER A 157 -6.04 16.26 24.41
N ALA A 158 -5.84 15.71 23.20
CA ALA A 158 -4.58 15.85 22.49
C ALA A 158 -4.19 17.32 22.21
N ILE A 159 -5.16 18.18 21.91
CA ILE A 159 -4.91 19.61 21.67
C ILE A 159 -4.65 20.37 22.98
N GLU A 160 -5.41 20.06 24.03
CA GLU A 160 -5.30 20.70 25.34
C GLU A 160 -3.94 20.46 26.00
N ILE A 161 -3.33 19.31 25.76
CA ILE A 161 -2.03 18.93 26.34
C ILE A 161 -0.85 19.68 25.70
N ILE A 162 -0.99 20.16 24.45
CA ILE A 162 0.14 20.71 23.68
C ILE A 162 0.77 21.96 24.32
N PRO A 163 0.01 22.98 24.77
CA PRO A 163 0.59 24.18 25.35
C PRO A 163 1.48 23.89 26.57
N ASP A 164 1.07 22.95 27.42
CA ASP A 164 1.81 22.59 28.63
C ASP A 164 3.14 21.89 28.27
N ILE A 165 3.09 21.00 27.29
CA ILE A 165 4.26 20.32 26.73
C ILE A 165 5.23 21.31 26.04
N GLU A 166 4.71 22.31 25.33
CA GLU A 166 5.51 23.36 24.69
C GLU A 166 6.12 24.31 25.74
N ALA A 167 5.43 24.54 26.87
CA ALA A 167 5.91 25.38 27.97
C ALA A 167 7.00 24.72 28.83
N ALA A 168 7.01 23.38 28.94
CA ALA A 168 7.93 22.63 29.78
C ALA A 168 9.42 22.66 29.33
N ASN A 169 9.75 23.34 28.22
CA ASN A 169 11.11 23.46 27.65
C ASN A 169 11.84 22.11 27.43
N ILE A 170 11.08 21.03 27.33
CA ILE A 170 11.56 19.72 26.90
C ILE A 170 11.84 19.81 25.39
N ASN A 171 12.64 18.90 24.82
CA ASN A 171 12.70 18.71 23.36
C ASN A 171 11.37 18.13 22.83
N SER A 172 10.28 18.89 22.99
CA SER A 172 8.90 18.42 22.90
C SER A 172 8.24 18.68 21.56
N ARG A 173 8.96 19.31 20.62
CA ARG A 173 8.48 19.53 19.25
C ARG A 173 8.00 18.24 18.59
N TYR A 174 8.67 17.13 18.91
CA TYR A 174 8.27 15.79 18.48
C TYR A 174 6.90 15.42 19.06
N LEU A 175 6.74 15.42 20.39
CA LEU A 175 5.49 15.01 21.05
C LEU A 175 4.29 15.90 20.66
N SER A 176 4.47 17.21 20.61
CA SER A 176 3.45 18.15 20.15
C SER A 176 3.02 17.87 18.71
N ARG A 177 3.96 17.51 17.83
CA ARG A 177 3.65 17.09 16.45
C ARG A 177 2.75 15.85 16.42
N TYR A 178 3.04 14.82 17.22
CA TYR A 178 2.20 13.61 17.27
C TYR A 178 0.83 13.89 17.85
N LEU A 179 0.71 14.72 18.88
CA LEU A 179 -0.58 15.09 19.45
C LEU A 179 -1.46 15.86 18.44
N ARG A 180 -0.88 16.81 17.70
CA ARG A 180 -1.60 17.51 16.62
C ARG A 180 -2.06 16.53 15.54
N SER A 181 -1.14 15.70 15.08
CA SER A 181 -1.40 14.69 14.06
C SER A 181 -2.45 13.67 14.51
N TYR A 182 -2.39 13.21 15.76
CA TYR A 182 -3.40 12.34 16.36
C TYR A 182 -4.78 13.00 16.37
N SER A 183 -4.87 14.26 16.81
CA SER A 183 -6.11 15.02 16.80
C SER A 183 -6.69 15.21 15.39
N GLU A 184 -5.84 15.51 14.40
CA GLU A 184 -6.25 15.63 12.99
C GLU A 184 -6.87 14.32 12.49
N GLU A 185 -6.29 13.17 12.83
CA GLU A 185 -6.80 11.86 12.45
C GLU A 185 -8.12 11.52 13.13
N CYS A 186 -8.28 11.87 14.41
CA CYS A 186 -9.56 11.73 15.11
C CYS A 186 -10.70 12.52 14.44
N ARG A 187 -10.37 13.69 13.87
CA ARG A 187 -11.32 14.57 13.17
C ARG A 187 -11.53 14.20 11.70
N ALA A 188 -10.78 13.26 11.17
CA ALA A 188 -10.93 12.85 9.78
C ALA A 188 -12.32 12.23 9.56
N ALA A 189 -12.90 12.43 8.37
CA ALA A 189 -14.20 11.86 8.02
C ALA A 189 -14.21 10.32 8.10
N THR A 190 -13.05 9.71 7.84
CA THR A 190 -12.79 8.27 7.98
C THR A 190 -11.46 8.09 8.71
N PRO A 191 -11.47 8.11 10.06
CA PRO A 191 -10.25 7.94 10.85
C PRO A 191 -9.59 6.60 10.53
N ASN A 192 -8.26 6.59 10.46
CA ASN A 192 -7.47 5.38 10.31
C ASN A 192 -7.08 4.82 11.68
N PRO A 193 -7.65 3.67 12.09
CA PRO A 193 -7.40 3.10 13.41
C PRO A 193 -5.95 2.77 13.69
N ARG A 194 -5.21 2.37 12.67
CA ARG A 194 -3.82 1.96 12.81
C ARG A 194 -2.86 3.14 12.87
N PHE A 195 -3.22 4.28 12.28
CA PHE A 195 -2.53 5.54 12.55
C PHE A 195 -2.77 6.00 13.98
N LEU A 196 -4.02 5.95 14.44
CA LEU A 196 -4.35 6.28 15.83
C LEU A 196 -3.58 5.36 16.77
N GLN A 197 -3.56 4.05 16.53
CA GLN A 197 -2.78 3.09 17.32
C GLN A 197 -1.30 3.47 17.35
N SER A 198 -0.66 3.61 16.18
CA SER A 198 0.77 3.91 16.11
C SER A 198 1.14 5.22 16.81
N ARG A 199 0.35 6.28 16.61
CA ARG A 199 0.58 7.58 17.26
C ARG A 199 0.32 7.54 18.76
N GLY A 200 -0.73 6.83 19.17
CA GLY A 200 -1.02 6.61 20.58
C GLY A 200 0.11 5.89 21.31
N GLU A 201 0.74 4.90 20.66
CA GLU A 201 1.90 4.23 21.26
C GLU A 201 3.14 5.10 21.34
N ILE A 202 3.37 5.96 20.35
CA ILE A 202 4.45 6.95 20.42
C ILE A 202 4.20 7.90 21.61
N ILE A 203 2.98 8.40 21.77
CA ILE A 203 2.59 9.29 22.89
C ILE A 203 2.73 8.56 24.23
N ARG A 204 2.23 7.33 24.35
CA ARG A 204 2.36 6.50 25.55
C ARG A 204 3.81 6.26 25.91
N ASN A 205 4.65 5.95 24.93
CA ASN A 205 6.07 5.72 25.17
C ASN A 205 6.79 7.00 25.62
N ALA A 206 6.39 8.15 25.09
CA ALA A 206 6.89 9.43 25.56
C ALA A 206 6.56 9.65 27.06
N LEU A 207 5.39 9.19 27.52
CA LEU A 207 5.02 9.26 28.94
C LEU A 207 5.80 8.33 29.86
N ASN A 208 6.33 7.25 29.32
CA ASN A 208 7.22 6.37 30.09
C ASN A 208 8.65 6.95 30.19
N SER A 209 8.94 8.06 29.49
CA SER A 209 10.23 8.75 29.61
C SER A 209 10.30 9.56 30.90
N GLN A 210 11.27 9.25 31.75
CA GLN A 210 11.51 9.97 33.00
C GLN A 210 11.79 11.46 32.78
N ASP A 211 12.42 11.82 31.66
CA ASP A 211 12.71 13.21 31.30
C ASP A 211 11.42 14.00 31.05
N ILE A 212 10.44 13.38 30.39
CA ILE A 212 9.15 14.02 30.11
C ILE A 212 8.34 14.13 31.41
N VAL A 213 8.24 13.04 32.18
CA VAL A 213 7.49 13.03 33.44
C VAL A 213 8.06 14.01 34.46
N SER A 214 9.39 14.14 34.55
CA SER A 214 10.04 15.06 35.50
C SER A 214 9.90 16.54 35.13
N ALA A 215 9.68 16.83 33.86
CA ALA A 215 9.53 18.21 33.37
C ALA A 215 8.07 18.69 33.31
N LEU A 216 7.10 17.77 33.38
CA LEU A 216 5.68 18.08 33.42
C LEU A 216 5.19 18.30 34.86
N ASN A 217 4.16 19.14 35.03
CA ASN A 217 3.51 19.27 36.33
C ASN A 217 2.55 18.08 36.58
N ILE A 218 2.07 17.95 37.83
CA ILE A 218 1.18 16.84 38.22
C ILE A 218 -0.12 16.84 37.40
N TRP A 219 -0.67 18.02 37.09
CA TRP A 219 -1.90 18.15 36.33
C TRP A 219 -1.69 17.71 34.87
N ASP A 220 -0.61 18.11 34.21
CA ASP A 220 -0.29 17.70 32.83
C ASP A 220 -0.10 16.17 32.75
N THR A 221 0.57 15.61 33.75
CA THR A 221 0.80 14.16 33.86
C THR A 221 -0.53 13.39 33.95
N ASN A 222 -1.48 13.91 34.73
CA ASN A 222 -2.82 13.32 34.84
C ASN A 222 -3.61 13.46 33.53
N SER A 223 -3.54 14.60 32.85
CA SER A 223 -4.19 14.83 31.55
C SER A 223 -3.68 13.85 30.49
N LEU A 224 -2.37 13.62 30.44
CA LEU A 224 -1.74 12.66 29.56
C LEU A 224 -2.05 11.21 29.92
N ALA A 225 -2.08 10.85 31.22
CA ALA A 225 -2.51 9.53 31.66
C ALA A 225 -3.96 9.25 31.24
N ASN A 226 -4.87 10.21 31.44
CA ASN A 226 -6.26 10.11 31.00
C ASN A 226 -6.38 9.98 29.48
N PHE A 227 -5.55 10.69 28.71
CA PHE A 227 -5.46 10.51 27.26
C PHE A 227 -5.10 9.07 26.90
N VAL A 228 -4.06 8.50 27.53
CA VAL A 228 -3.62 7.12 27.29
C VAL A 228 -4.70 6.10 27.66
N ASP A 229 -5.38 6.28 28.78
CA ASP A 229 -6.46 5.39 29.20
C ASP A 229 -7.63 5.40 28.21
N THR A 230 -8.03 6.60 27.78
CA THR A 230 -9.08 6.76 26.76
C THR A 230 -8.65 6.18 25.41
N HIS A 231 -7.38 6.33 25.05
CA HIS A 231 -6.82 5.73 23.83
C HIS A 231 -6.85 4.20 23.90
N ASN A 232 -6.42 3.62 25.02
CA ASN A 232 -6.46 2.18 25.24
C ASN A 232 -7.89 1.64 25.19
N GLU A 233 -8.85 2.39 25.72
CA GLU A 233 -10.26 2.05 25.63
C GLU A 233 -10.76 2.04 24.17
N LEU A 234 -10.42 3.08 23.40
CA LEU A 234 -10.72 3.15 21.97
C LEU A 234 -10.13 1.94 21.23
N MET A 235 -8.85 1.64 21.45
CA MET A 235 -8.16 0.53 20.80
C MET A 235 -8.77 -0.83 21.18
N ARG A 236 -9.03 -1.05 22.47
CA ARG A 236 -9.59 -2.31 22.99
C ARG A 236 -11.01 -2.57 22.50
N ARG A 237 -11.89 -1.55 22.54
CA ARG A 237 -13.31 -1.71 22.22
C ARG A 237 -13.58 -1.75 20.72
N TYR A 238 -12.83 -0.97 19.95
CA TYR A 238 -13.20 -0.70 18.56
C TYR A 238 -12.14 -1.16 17.54
N PHE A 239 -10.88 -1.34 17.96
CA PHE A 239 -9.76 -1.64 17.05
C PHE A 239 -8.97 -2.89 17.43
N GLY A 240 -9.67 -3.92 17.92
CA GLY A 240 -9.06 -5.19 18.32
C GLY A 240 -8.24 -5.88 17.21
N GLU A 241 -8.68 -5.80 15.96
CA GLU A 241 -7.92 -6.36 14.83
C GLU A 241 -6.60 -5.62 14.58
N ALA A 242 -6.58 -4.29 14.71
CA ALA A 242 -5.35 -3.51 14.65
C ALA A 242 -4.36 -3.93 15.75
N LEU A 243 -4.86 -4.23 16.97
CA LEU A 243 -4.04 -4.76 18.06
C LEU A 243 -3.49 -6.16 17.77
N VAL A 244 -4.29 -7.06 17.17
CA VAL A 244 -3.83 -8.40 16.77
C VAL A 244 -2.73 -8.29 15.72
N ALA A 245 -2.93 -7.45 14.70
CA ALA A 245 -1.95 -7.25 13.64
C ALA A 245 -0.63 -6.65 14.17
N ALA A 246 -0.69 -5.70 15.10
CA ALA A 246 0.51 -5.15 15.75
C ALA A 246 1.35 -6.24 16.43
N ARG A 247 0.72 -7.22 17.09
CA ARG A 247 1.42 -8.35 17.72
C ARG A 247 2.15 -9.26 16.73
N GLU A 248 1.65 -9.39 15.50
CA GLU A 248 2.35 -10.17 14.47
C GLU A 248 3.71 -9.57 14.13
N VAL A 249 3.80 -8.23 14.12
CA VAL A 249 5.05 -7.50 13.87
C VAL A 249 6.08 -7.77 14.98
N ASP A 250 5.64 -7.77 16.24
CA ASP A 250 6.49 -8.10 17.38
C ASP A 250 7.12 -9.49 17.23
N THR A 251 6.33 -10.48 16.81
CA THR A 251 6.79 -11.88 16.70
C THR A 251 7.73 -12.15 15.52
N ALA A 252 7.78 -11.28 14.51
CA ALA A 252 8.65 -11.49 13.35
C ALA A 252 10.13 -11.48 13.75
N SER A 253 10.93 -12.40 13.24
CA SER A 253 12.39 -12.32 13.40
C SER A 253 12.96 -11.21 12.53
N ALA A 254 13.93 -10.48 13.06
CA ALA A 254 14.69 -9.48 12.32
C ALA A 254 16.13 -9.45 12.83
N ASP A 255 17.08 -9.31 11.91
CA ASP A 255 18.50 -9.19 12.23
C ASP A 255 18.81 -7.74 12.68
N GLU A 256 19.34 -7.58 13.88
CA GLU A 256 19.73 -6.29 14.45
C GLU A 256 20.75 -5.52 13.60
N GLY A 257 21.49 -6.20 12.71
CA GLY A 257 22.40 -5.57 11.76
C GLY A 257 21.73 -4.54 10.84
N ILE A 258 20.39 -4.57 10.70
CA ILE A 258 19.64 -3.56 9.95
C ILE A 258 19.58 -2.21 10.67
N LEU A 259 19.66 -2.18 12.00
CA LEU A 259 19.44 -0.97 12.81
C LEU A 259 20.37 0.18 12.40
N ALA A 260 21.64 -0.14 12.15
CA ALA A 260 22.65 0.85 11.76
C ALA A 260 22.39 1.45 10.36
N LYS A 261 21.64 0.76 9.49
CA LYS A 261 21.39 1.17 8.10
C LYS A 261 19.98 1.73 7.89
N ALA A 262 19.04 1.31 8.72
CA ALA A 262 17.62 1.58 8.52
C ALA A 262 17.29 3.07 8.39
N PRO A 263 17.83 3.99 9.22
CA PRO A 263 17.55 5.42 9.07
C PRO A 263 17.90 5.94 7.68
N ASP A 264 19.09 5.63 7.17
CA ASP A 264 19.56 6.10 5.87
C ASP A 264 18.77 5.48 4.71
N LEU A 265 18.40 4.19 4.84
CA LEU A 265 17.55 3.50 3.89
C LEU A 265 16.16 4.14 3.80
N ILE A 266 15.53 4.41 4.95
CA ILE A 266 14.20 5.06 4.99
C ILE A 266 14.31 6.50 4.47
N ALA A 267 15.34 7.25 4.86
CA ALA A 267 15.60 8.58 4.33
C ALA A 267 15.80 8.57 2.80
N SER A 268 16.41 7.53 2.24
CA SER A 268 16.51 7.33 0.80
C SER A 268 15.15 7.10 0.16
N ALA A 269 14.33 6.21 0.72
CA ALA A 269 12.97 5.99 0.25
C ALA A 269 12.14 7.29 0.26
N ILE A 270 12.24 8.07 1.33
CA ILE A 270 11.59 9.38 1.46
C ILE A 270 12.04 10.34 0.35
N ARG A 271 13.35 10.41 0.06
CA ARG A 271 13.88 11.26 -1.01
C ARG A 271 13.36 10.82 -2.38
N ASP A 272 13.28 9.52 -2.64
CA ASP A 272 12.75 8.98 -3.89
C ASP A 272 11.27 9.30 -4.07
N LEU A 273 10.45 9.10 -3.04
CA LEU A 273 9.01 9.43 -3.07
C LEU A 273 8.78 10.94 -3.27
N ASN A 274 9.56 11.79 -2.59
CA ASN A 274 9.51 13.24 -2.80
C ASN A 274 9.98 13.64 -4.20
N GLY A 275 11.05 13.01 -4.70
CA GLY A 275 11.56 13.22 -6.04
C GLY A 275 10.51 12.88 -7.10
N HIS A 276 9.81 11.76 -6.91
CA HIS A 276 8.66 11.36 -7.72
C HIS A 276 7.57 12.42 -7.70
N ASN A 277 7.13 12.86 -6.51
CA ASN A 277 6.10 13.89 -6.37
C ASN A 277 6.46 15.24 -7.02
N LYS A 278 7.74 15.60 -7.03
CA LYS A 278 8.25 16.82 -7.68
C LYS A 278 8.28 16.70 -9.20
N ARG A 279 8.55 15.49 -9.74
CA ARG A 279 8.56 15.21 -11.18
C ARG A 279 7.15 15.02 -11.75
N ALA A 280 6.23 14.52 -10.93
CA ALA A 280 4.85 14.29 -11.30
C ALA A 280 4.13 15.62 -11.60
N GLY A 281 3.58 15.75 -12.81
CA GLY A 281 2.80 16.91 -13.23
C GLY A 281 1.53 17.13 -12.41
N VAL A 282 0.84 18.25 -12.67
CA VAL A 282 -0.49 18.48 -12.09
C VAL A 282 -1.46 17.42 -12.63
N GLY A 283 -2.01 16.60 -11.73
CA GLY A 283 -2.93 15.51 -12.11
C GLY A 283 -2.24 14.20 -12.52
N GLU A 284 -0.95 14.02 -12.21
CA GLU A 284 -0.23 12.80 -12.55
C GLU A 284 0.20 12.03 -11.30
N GLY A 285 -0.19 10.76 -11.19
CA GLY A 285 0.34 9.72 -10.30
C GLY A 285 1.03 10.13 -8.99
N LYS A 286 0.51 11.11 -8.24
CA LYS A 286 1.17 11.63 -7.04
C LYS A 286 1.03 10.65 -5.88
N ILE A 287 1.94 10.74 -4.93
CA ILE A 287 1.86 10.04 -3.65
C ILE A 287 1.40 11.06 -2.63
N ASP A 288 0.33 10.75 -1.90
CA ASP A 288 -0.16 11.62 -0.84
C ASP A 288 0.97 11.92 0.16
N THR A 289 1.15 13.20 0.52
CA THR A 289 2.23 13.65 1.41
C THR A 289 2.15 13.05 2.80
N ARG A 290 0.98 12.56 3.24
CA ARG A 290 0.82 11.82 4.49
C ARG A 290 1.62 10.51 4.49
N ILE A 291 1.73 9.84 3.34
CA ILE A 291 2.55 8.62 3.19
C ILE A 291 4.02 8.93 3.47
N ILE A 292 4.50 10.06 2.94
CA ILE A 292 5.87 10.54 3.14
C ILE A 292 6.07 10.99 4.60
N GLY A 293 5.07 11.66 5.19
CA GLY A 293 5.10 12.08 6.60
C GLY A 293 5.26 10.90 7.55
N ILE A 294 4.55 9.80 7.32
CA ILE A 294 4.66 8.58 8.12
C ILE A 294 6.08 8.00 8.08
N LEU A 295 6.68 7.94 6.89
CA LEU A 295 8.05 7.43 6.78
C LEU A 295 9.05 8.35 7.50
N TRP A 296 8.86 9.67 7.44
CA TRP A 296 9.65 10.63 8.22
C TRP A 296 9.50 10.41 9.72
N ASP A 297 8.26 10.18 10.18
CA ASP A 297 7.97 9.93 11.59
C ASP A 297 8.67 8.67 12.09
N VAL A 298 8.65 7.59 11.29
CA VAL A 298 9.32 6.33 11.63
C VAL A 298 10.84 6.47 11.56
N GLU A 299 11.39 7.18 10.58
CA GLU A 299 12.83 7.45 10.46
C GLU A 299 13.36 8.23 11.66
N ALA A 300 12.64 9.28 12.07
CA ALA A 300 12.95 10.05 13.27
C ALA A 300 12.90 9.19 14.53
N GLU A 301 11.84 8.38 14.70
CA GLU A 301 11.73 7.49 15.86
C GLU A 301 12.92 6.53 15.97
N ILE A 302 13.34 5.93 14.85
CA ILE A 302 14.48 5.00 14.83
C ILE A 302 15.76 5.74 15.23
N LYS A 303 16.02 6.93 14.66
CA LYS A 303 17.20 7.73 14.99
C LYS A 303 17.25 8.10 16.46
N ASP A 304 16.16 8.66 16.99
CA ASP A 304 16.07 9.10 18.38
C ASP A 304 16.25 7.91 19.34
N THR A 305 15.65 6.76 19.00
CA THR A 305 15.76 5.53 19.80
C THR A 305 17.19 4.99 19.79
N LEU A 306 17.88 5.02 18.65
CA LEU A 306 19.28 4.58 18.58
C LEU A 306 20.23 5.54 19.29
N GLU A 307 20.02 6.85 19.16
CA GLU A 307 20.80 7.86 19.90
C GLU A 307 20.61 7.70 21.42
N LEU A 308 19.38 7.42 21.86
CA LEU A 308 19.11 7.11 23.27
C LEU A 308 19.80 5.82 23.71
N SER A 309 19.80 4.79 22.87
CA SER A 309 20.52 3.54 23.13
C SER A 309 22.02 3.79 23.35
N ASP A 310 22.64 4.67 22.56
CA ASP A 310 24.07 4.96 22.64
C ASP A 310 24.44 5.77 23.89
N LYS A 311 23.48 6.51 24.45
CA LYS A 311 23.64 7.29 25.70
C LYS A 311 23.33 6.49 26.96
N THR A 312 22.74 5.30 26.84
CA THR A 312 22.27 4.51 27.97
C THR A 312 23.34 3.51 28.42
N ASN A 313 23.69 3.53 29.70
CA ASN A 313 24.70 2.62 30.26
C ASN A 313 24.13 1.30 30.78
N ASP A 314 22.83 1.22 31.10
CA ASP A 314 22.18 0.01 31.59
C ASP A 314 21.91 -0.98 30.43
N PRO A 315 22.55 -2.17 30.42
CA PRO A 315 22.38 -3.15 29.35
C PRO A 315 20.93 -3.60 29.14
N GLN A 316 20.12 -3.67 30.21
CA GLN A 316 18.71 -4.09 30.09
C GLN A 316 17.89 -3.02 29.37
N GLN A 317 18.09 -1.74 29.72
CA GLN A 317 17.46 -0.63 29.04
C GLN A 317 17.92 -0.52 27.58
N VAL A 318 19.22 -0.66 27.31
CA VAL A 318 19.77 -0.69 25.95
C VAL A 318 19.08 -1.76 25.10
N SER A 319 18.91 -2.98 25.63
CA SER A 319 18.22 -4.06 24.92
C SER A 319 16.75 -3.73 24.62
N ALA A 320 16.04 -3.14 25.59
CA ALA A 320 14.65 -2.72 25.40
C ALA A 320 14.51 -1.61 24.35
N ILE A 321 15.40 -0.61 24.39
CA ILE A 321 15.46 0.50 23.44
C ILE A 321 15.76 -0.02 22.03
N ARG A 322 16.77 -0.89 21.86
CA ARG A 322 17.09 -1.49 20.57
C ARG A 322 15.97 -2.37 20.01
N ARG A 323 15.28 -3.12 20.88
CA ARG A 323 14.10 -3.89 20.48
C ARG A 323 13.00 -2.97 19.92
N ARG A 324 12.78 -1.81 20.55
CA ARG A 324 11.85 -0.80 20.03
C ARG A 324 12.29 -0.26 18.67
N ALA A 325 13.56 0.12 18.52
CA ALA A 325 14.08 0.57 17.23
C ALA A 325 13.85 -0.51 16.15
N LEU A 326 14.08 -1.78 16.49
CA LEU A 326 13.87 -2.91 15.57
C LEU A 326 12.40 -3.07 15.21
N LEU A 327 11.48 -2.83 16.14
CA LEU A 327 10.04 -2.83 15.87
C LEU A 327 9.65 -1.72 14.89
N SER A 328 10.13 -0.49 15.07
CA SER A 328 9.90 0.61 14.14
C SER A 328 10.48 0.33 12.74
N VAL A 329 11.67 -0.29 12.67
CA VAL A 329 12.24 -0.80 11.41
C VAL A 329 11.30 -1.80 10.75
N LYS A 330 10.78 -2.80 11.48
CA LYS A 330 9.83 -3.77 10.93
C LYS A 330 8.57 -3.09 10.40
N HIS A 331 7.98 -2.17 11.15
CA HIS A 331 6.81 -1.41 10.70
C HIS A 331 7.10 -0.63 9.42
N SER A 332 8.28 -0.02 9.28
CA SER A 332 8.69 0.67 8.06
C SER A 332 8.78 -0.28 6.86
N GLY A 333 9.39 -1.46 7.04
CA GLY A 333 9.49 -2.48 6.00
C GLY A 333 8.11 -2.99 5.56
N ILE A 334 7.22 -3.25 6.52
CA ILE A 334 5.82 -3.65 6.27
C ILE A 334 5.06 -2.55 5.51
N PHE A 335 5.19 -1.30 5.92
CA PHE A 335 4.55 -0.16 5.29
C PHE A 335 5.02 0.03 3.84
N ILE A 336 6.34 0.04 3.62
CA ILE A 336 6.94 0.17 2.28
C ILE A 336 6.54 -1.02 1.40
N GLY A 337 6.57 -2.24 1.94
CA GLY A 337 6.13 -3.44 1.24
C GLY A 337 4.69 -3.33 0.80
N ARG A 338 3.77 -2.96 1.70
CA ARG A 338 2.36 -2.77 1.38
C ARG A 338 2.15 -1.70 0.31
N LEU A 339 2.85 -0.58 0.39
CA LEU A 339 2.80 0.49 -0.60
C LEU A 339 3.24 -0.01 -1.98
N LEU A 340 4.37 -0.71 -2.06
CA LEU A 340 4.91 -1.26 -3.30
C LEU A 340 3.98 -2.31 -3.91
N TYR A 341 3.43 -3.21 -3.08
CA TYR A 341 2.44 -4.20 -3.53
C TYR A 341 1.19 -3.53 -4.11
N ARG A 342 0.69 -2.46 -3.48
CA ARG A 342 -0.45 -1.69 -3.97
C ARG A 342 -0.13 -0.96 -5.27
N ILE A 343 1.03 -0.31 -5.35
CA ILE A 343 1.55 0.32 -6.57
C ILE A 343 1.61 -0.67 -7.75
N LEU A 344 2.23 -1.83 -7.53
CA LEU A 344 2.32 -2.89 -8.54
C LEU A 344 0.94 -3.44 -8.90
N GLY A 345 0.08 -3.64 -7.90
CA GLY A 345 -1.31 -4.04 -8.09
C GLY A 345 -2.07 -3.08 -9.00
N PHE A 346 -2.00 -1.78 -8.72
CA PHE A 346 -2.65 -0.75 -9.54
C PHE A 346 -2.11 -0.73 -10.96
N ALA A 347 -0.80 -0.93 -11.15
CA ALA A 347 -0.22 -1.06 -12.48
C ALA A 347 -0.77 -2.26 -13.26
N ILE A 348 -1.03 -3.37 -12.58
CA ILE A 348 -1.59 -4.58 -13.19
C ILE A 348 -3.08 -4.41 -13.49
N THR A 349 -3.85 -3.79 -12.60
CA THR A 349 -5.33 -3.72 -12.72
C THR A 349 -5.80 -2.57 -13.60
N ASN A 350 -5.08 -1.44 -13.62
CA ASN A 350 -5.52 -0.19 -14.29
C ASN A 350 -4.85 0.06 -15.65
N GLY A 351 -4.32 -0.98 -16.31
CA GLY A 351 -3.50 -0.92 -17.54
C GLY A 351 -4.09 -0.16 -18.75
N GLY A 352 -5.30 0.39 -18.67
CA GLY A 352 -5.88 1.28 -19.68
C GLY A 352 -5.35 2.73 -19.64
N ASN A 353 -4.86 3.22 -18.49
CA ASN A 353 -4.33 4.59 -18.37
C ASN A 353 -2.78 4.59 -18.33
N LEU A 354 -2.18 4.41 -19.50
CA LEU A 354 -0.74 4.17 -19.69
C LEU A 354 0.18 5.25 -19.08
N PHE A 355 -0.24 6.52 -19.06
CA PHE A 355 0.60 7.62 -18.60
C PHE A 355 0.77 7.65 -17.07
N GLY A 356 -0.32 7.49 -16.31
CA GLY A 356 -0.24 7.46 -14.84
C GLY A 356 0.53 6.25 -14.32
N LEU A 357 0.43 5.11 -15.02
CA LEU A 357 1.07 3.87 -14.59
C LEU A 357 2.56 3.80 -14.90
N ALA A 358 3.04 4.40 -15.99
CA ALA A 358 4.46 4.41 -16.30
C ALA A 358 5.28 5.16 -15.24
N GLN A 359 4.72 6.25 -14.70
CA GLN A 359 5.33 7.01 -13.61
C GLN A 359 5.21 6.27 -12.28
N ILE A 360 4.05 5.68 -11.96
CA ILE A 360 3.88 4.90 -10.72
C ILE A 360 4.79 3.65 -10.72
N ALA A 361 5.00 3.02 -11.87
CA ALA A 361 5.94 1.91 -12.02
C ALA A 361 7.40 2.34 -11.86
N GLU A 362 7.73 3.63 -12.04
CA GLU A 362 9.07 4.17 -11.77
C GLU A 362 9.46 4.00 -10.29
N ILE A 363 8.48 4.14 -9.38
CA ILE A 363 8.63 3.93 -7.94
C ILE A 363 9.00 2.47 -7.63
N ALA A 364 8.64 1.51 -8.49
CA ALA A 364 8.94 0.10 -8.30
C ALA A 364 10.16 -0.38 -9.09
N ARG A 365 10.91 0.51 -9.76
CA ARG A 365 12.09 0.13 -10.55
C ARG A 365 13.26 -0.30 -9.66
N PRO A 366 14.13 -1.22 -10.12
CA PRO A 366 15.40 -1.51 -9.45
C PRO A 366 16.19 -0.21 -9.18
N GLY A 367 16.68 -0.03 -7.95
CA GLY A 367 17.43 1.16 -7.54
C GLY A 367 16.60 2.34 -6.99
N SER A 368 15.29 2.15 -6.78
CA SER A 368 14.41 3.13 -6.13
C SER A 368 14.06 2.69 -4.69
N ILE A 369 12.92 3.11 -4.15
CA ILE A 369 12.32 2.58 -2.90
C ILE A 369 12.19 1.04 -2.91
N ARG A 370 12.13 0.39 -4.09
CA ARG A 370 12.24 -1.06 -4.19
C ARG A 370 13.57 -1.60 -3.64
N ALA A 371 14.69 -0.95 -3.93
CA ALA A 371 16.00 -1.39 -3.42
C ALA A 371 16.05 -1.31 -1.89
N VAL A 372 15.40 -0.29 -1.31
CA VAL A 372 15.22 -0.18 0.15
C VAL A 372 14.41 -1.37 0.69
N TYR A 373 13.31 -1.72 0.02
CA TYR A 373 12.50 -2.88 0.42
C TYR A 373 13.25 -4.21 0.29
N ASP A 374 14.03 -4.39 -0.78
CA ASP A 374 14.82 -5.60 -0.99
C ASP A 374 15.87 -5.78 0.14
N VAL A 375 16.45 -4.67 0.64
CA VAL A 375 17.28 -4.71 1.84
C VAL A 375 16.45 -5.11 3.07
N PHE A 376 15.27 -4.53 3.28
CA PHE A 376 14.41 -4.95 4.40
C PHE A 376 14.06 -6.44 4.35
N VAL A 377 13.73 -6.99 3.18
CA VAL A 377 13.43 -8.42 3.00
C VAL A 377 14.63 -9.29 3.38
N ALA A 378 15.86 -8.84 3.12
CA ALA A 378 17.08 -9.56 3.50
C ALA A 378 17.26 -9.65 5.04
N PHE A 379 16.84 -8.61 5.78
CA PHE A 379 16.98 -8.55 7.24
C PHE A 379 15.72 -8.94 8.01
N ILE A 380 14.56 -8.96 7.35
CA ILE A 380 13.25 -9.32 7.92
C ILE A 380 12.62 -10.39 7.02
N PRO A 381 12.99 -11.68 7.19
CA PRO A 381 12.56 -12.75 6.30
C PRO A 381 11.04 -12.97 6.24
N ALA A 382 10.29 -12.47 7.24
CA ALA A 382 8.83 -12.50 7.25
C ALA A 382 8.19 -11.60 6.18
N LEU A 383 8.94 -10.63 5.63
CA LEU A 383 8.45 -9.78 4.56
C LEU A 383 8.39 -10.57 3.24
N PRO A 384 7.26 -10.52 2.51
CA PRO A 384 7.15 -11.23 1.25
C PRO A 384 8.01 -10.56 0.16
N LYS A 385 8.64 -11.35 -0.69
CA LYS A 385 9.33 -10.84 -1.89
C LYS A 385 8.32 -10.17 -2.81
N LEU A 386 8.70 -9.07 -3.47
CA LEU A 386 7.82 -8.45 -4.46
C LEU A 386 7.63 -9.39 -5.66
N PRO A 387 6.43 -9.42 -6.26
CA PRO A 387 6.23 -10.11 -7.51
C PRO A 387 7.01 -9.37 -8.61
N PHE A 388 7.94 -10.09 -9.27
CA PHE A 388 8.80 -9.68 -10.39
C PHE A 388 10.02 -8.85 -10.03
#